data_AF-A0A7V0X0Y5-F1
#
_entry.id   AF-A0A7V0X0Y5-F1
#
_cell.length_a   1.000
_cell.length_b   1.000
_cell.length_c   1.000
_cell.angle_alpha   90.00
_cell.angle_beta   90.00
_cell.angle_gamma   90.00
#
_symmetry.space_group_name_H-M   'P 1'
#
loop_
_entity.id
_entity.type
_entity.pdbx_description
1 polymer ?
#
loop_
_entity_poly.entity_id
_entity_poly.type
_entity_poly.pdbx_seq_one_letter_code
_entity_poly.pdbx_strand_id
1 'polypeptide(L)'
;MKDGAARTVKGIKLGRVAQFGIVVKDAAKAMRSYSSLYGIGPWYSAPFPESEMYYRGKKVDIDIDIYLAFLGKVEMELIQVNGGDRNIYTDILEK
;
A
#
# COMPACT_ATOMS: atom_id res chain seq x y z
N MET A 1 -23.08 6.21 -23.34
CA MET A 1 -22.46 5.73 -22.09
C MET A 1 -22.75 4.24 -21.99
N LYS A 2 -21.72 3.37 -22.03
CA LYS A 2 -21.91 1.93 -21.84
C LYS A 2 -21.56 1.61 -20.40
N ASP A 3 -22.56 1.18 -19.65
CA ASP A 3 -22.43 0.64 -18.31
C ASP A 3 -21.56 -0.62 -18.34
N GLY A 4 -20.31 -0.48 -17.91
CA GLY A 4 -19.38 -1.59 -17.70
C GLY A 4 -19.73 -2.32 -16.41
N ALA A 5 -20.85 -3.04 -16.39
CA ALA A 5 -21.19 -3.91 -15.26
C ALA A 5 -20.06 -4.94 -15.08
N ALA A 6 -19.47 -4.98 -13.89
CA ALA A 6 -18.44 -5.94 -13.53
C ALA A 6 -18.94 -7.37 -13.77
N ARG A 7 -18.34 -8.07 -14.75
CA ARG A 7 -18.59 -9.49 -14.97
C ARG A 7 -17.97 -10.26 -13.81
N THR A 8 -18.77 -10.72 -12.87
CA THR A 8 -18.32 -11.69 -11.86
C THR A 8 -17.93 -12.97 -12.59
N VAL A 9 -16.65 -13.34 -12.55
CA VAL A 9 -16.17 -14.61 -13.13
C VAL A 9 -16.70 -15.74 -12.25
N LYS A 10 -17.83 -16.33 -12.67
CA LYS A 10 -18.48 -17.45 -11.99
C LYS A 10 -17.51 -18.65 -11.97
N GLY A 11 -17.08 -19.08 -10.79
CA GLY A 11 -16.21 -20.25 -10.61
C GLY A 11 -14.82 -19.98 -10.02
N ILE A 12 -14.37 -18.72 -9.93
CA ILE A 12 -13.13 -18.39 -9.22
C ILE A 12 -13.46 -18.18 -7.73
N LYS A 13 -12.93 -19.05 -6.86
CA LYS A 13 -12.93 -18.83 -5.41
C LYS A 13 -11.77 -17.89 -5.06
N LEU A 14 -12.04 -16.60 -5.00
CA LEU A 14 -11.07 -15.63 -4.50
C LEU A 14 -10.96 -15.75 -2.98
N GLY A 15 -9.74 -15.61 -2.45
CA GLY A 15 -9.50 -15.51 -1.02
C GLY A 15 -10.13 -14.24 -0.43
N ARG A 16 -10.25 -14.20 0.89
CA ARG A 16 -10.62 -12.95 1.59
C ARG A 16 -9.58 -11.88 1.33
N VAL A 17 -10.00 -10.61 1.30
CA VAL A 17 -9.06 -9.48 1.30
C VAL A 17 -8.20 -9.58 2.55
N ALA A 18 -6.89 -9.67 2.35
CA ALA A 18 -5.93 -9.88 3.42
C ALA A 18 -5.16 -8.61 3.80
N GLN A 19 -5.11 -7.61 2.90
CA GLN A 19 -4.27 -6.43 3.07
C GLN A 19 -4.87 -5.21 2.38
N PHE A 20 -4.65 -4.03 2.99
CA PHE A 20 -4.84 -2.72 2.38
C PHE A 20 -3.51 -1.95 2.42
N GLY A 21 -2.96 -1.64 1.25
CA GLY A 21 -1.80 -0.74 1.10
C GLY A 21 -2.25 0.70 0.86
N ILE A 22 -1.74 1.63 1.66
CA ILE A 22 -2.09 3.06 1.61
C ILE A 22 -0.81 3.88 1.46
N VAL A 23 -0.69 4.56 0.32
CA VAL A 23 0.43 5.48 0.07
C VAL A 23 0.17 6.79 0.81
N VAL A 24 1.13 7.22 1.62
CA VAL A 24 1.03 8.42 2.45
C VAL A 24 2.24 9.32 2.26
N LYS A 25 2.04 10.63 2.43
CA LYS A 25 3.12 11.63 2.38
C LYS A 25 3.96 11.69 3.66
N ASP A 26 3.36 11.30 4.79
CA ASP A 26 3.98 11.31 6.12
C ASP A 26 3.39 10.14 6.92
N ALA A 27 4.13 9.03 7.00
CA ALA A 27 3.73 7.83 7.69
C ALA A 27 3.62 8.04 9.20
N ALA A 28 4.51 8.84 9.81
CA ALA A 28 4.44 9.11 11.23
C ALA A 28 3.14 9.83 11.60
N LYS A 29 2.74 10.84 10.81
CA LYS A 29 1.47 11.55 10.99
C LYS A 29 0.28 10.64 10.71
N ALA A 30 0.34 9.81 9.67
CA ALA A 30 -0.70 8.86 9.35
C ALA A 30 -0.91 7.84 10.48
N MET A 31 0.16 7.19 10.96
CA MET A 31 0.12 6.25 12.09
C MET A 31 -0.53 6.89 13.32
N ARG A 32 -0.14 8.11 13.68
CA ARG A 32 -0.76 8.85 14.81
C ARG A 32 -2.26 9.06 14.60
N SER A 33 -2.65 9.47 13.39
CA SER A 33 -4.07 9.73 13.06
C SER A 33 -4.90 8.46 13.05
N TYR A 34 -4.39 7.37 12.44
CA TYR A 34 -5.08 6.09 12.41
C TYR A 34 -5.19 5.48 13.81
N SER A 35 -4.15 5.62 14.63
CA SER A 35 -4.16 5.19 16.03
C SER A 35 -5.19 5.98 16.85
N SER A 36 -5.20 7.31 16.74
CA SER A 36 -6.05 8.15 17.59
C SER A 36 -7.53 8.15 17.19
N LEU A 37 -7.82 8.12 15.89
CA LEU A 37 -9.19 8.20 15.38
C LEU A 37 -9.86 6.84 15.31
N TYR A 38 -9.10 5.78 15.00
CA TYR A 38 -9.66 4.46 14.70
C TYR A 38 -9.10 3.34 15.59
N GLY A 39 -8.17 3.64 16.50
CA GLY A 39 -7.55 2.63 17.36
C GLY A 39 -6.67 1.63 16.61
N ILE A 40 -6.21 1.97 15.39
CA ILE A 40 -5.40 1.05 14.57
C ILE A 40 -3.94 1.10 15.04
N GLY A 41 -3.44 -0.06 15.47
CA GLY A 41 -2.08 -0.28 15.94
C GLY A 41 -2.00 -1.59 16.76
N PRO A 42 -0.85 -1.90 17.38
CA PRO A 42 0.43 -1.20 17.27
C PRO A 42 1.00 -1.26 15.84
N TRP A 43 1.87 -0.30 15.52
CA TRP A 43 2.55 -0.22 14.22
C TRP A 43 3.95 -0.83 14.31
N TYR A 44 4.32 -1.56 13.26
CA TYR A 44 5.62 -2.20 13.11
C TYR A 44 6.31 -1.68 11.86
N SER A 45 7.57 -1.29 11.95
CA SER A 45 8.39 -1.01 10.77
C SER A 45 8.81 -2.33 10.14
N ALA A 46 8.58 -2.47 8.84
CA ALA A 46 9.02 -3.64 8.08
C ALA A 46 10.27 -3.27 7.26
N PRO A 47 11.33 -4.12 7.30
CA PRO A 47 12.46 -3.91 6.42
C PRO A 47 12.03 -4.11 4.97
N PHE A 48 12.42 -3.19 4.10
CA PHE A 48 12.21 -3.35 2.68
C PHE A 48 13.32 -4.25 2.10
N PRO A 49 12.98 -5.40 1.48
CA PRO A 49 14.00 -6.30 0.97
C PRO A 49 14.67 -5.70 -0.26
N GLU A 50 16.00 -5.77 -0.30
CA GLU A 50 16.76 -5.47 -1.52
C GLU A 50 16.29 -6.41 -2.64
N SER A 51 15.63 -5.84 -3.64
CA SER A 51 15.08 -6.58 -4.77
C SER A 51 15.06 -5.71 -6.01
N GLU A 52 15.22 -6.33 -7.18
CA GLU A 52 15.14 -5.62 -8.45
C GLU A 52 13.69 -5.19 -8.71
N MET A 53 13.47 -3.88 -8.77
CA MET A 53 12.16 -3.29 -8.98
C MET A 53 12.01 -2.82 -10.41
N TYR A 54 10.85 -3.10 -11.01
CA TYR A 54 10.53 -2.67 -12.35
C TYR A 54 9.21 -1.91 -12.36
N TYR A 55 9.23 -0.70 -12.94
CA TYR A 55 8.04 0.08 -13.17
C TYR A 55 7.88 0.37 -14.66
N ARG A 56 6.73 -0.02 -15.22
CA ARG A 56 6.42 0.13 -16.66
C ARG A 56 7.52 -0.42 -17.58
N GLY A 57 8.10 -1.56 -17.20
CA GLY A 57 9.13 -2.26 -17.97
C GLY A 57 10.55 -1.69 -17.83
N LYS A 58 10.76 -0.64 -17.01
CA LYS A 58 12.09 -0.10 -16.71
C LYS A 58 12.50 -0.45 -15.29
N LYS A 59 13.77 -0.81 -15.10
CA LYS A 59 14.35 -0.94 -13.76
C LYS A 59 14.30 0.43 -13.07
N VAL A 60 13.90 0.45 -11.81
CA VAL A 60 13.80 1.67 -10.99
C VAL A 60 14.49 1.43 -9.66
N ASP A 61 15.13 2.48 -9.15
CA ASP A 61 15.60 2.53 -7.78
C ASP A 61 14.55 3.24 -6.92
N ILE A 62 14.18 2.67 -5.78
CA ILE A 62 13.16 3.25 -4.89
C ILE A 62 13.61 3.17 -3.45
N ASP A 63 13.34 4.25 -2.71
CA ASP A 63 13.53 4.31 -1.26
C ASP A 63 12.16 4.54 -0.62
N ILE A 64 11.69 3.56 0.15
CA ILE A 64 10.39 3.59 0.80
C ILE A 64 10.46 3.08 2.24
N ASP A 65 9.64 3.68 3.10
CA ASP A 65 9.33 3.13 4.41
C ASP A 65 8.00 2.37 4.37
N ILE A 66 7.97 1.21 5.05
CA ILE A 66 6.76 0.40 5.22
C ILE A 66 6.44 0.27 6.72
N TYR A 67 5.18 0.57 7.07
CA TYR A 67 4.65 0.38 8.41
C TYR A 67 3.38 -0.46 8.40
N LEU A 68 3.36 -1.50 9.23
CA LEU A 68 2.29 -2.50 9.28
C LEU A 68 1.51 -2.41 10.59
N ALA A 69 0.19 -2.54 10.51
CA ALA A 69 -0.70 -2.80 11.65
C ALA A 69 -1.75 -3.83 11.25
N PHE A 70 -2.36 -4.49 12.23
CA PHE A 70 -3.31 -5.57 11.96
C PHE A 70 -4.68 -5.28 12.57
N LEU A 71 -5.72 -5.27 11.74
CA LEU A 71 -7.10 -5.28 12.17
C LEU A 71 -7.61 -6.73 12.12
N GLY A 72 -7.36 -7.45 13.22
CA GLY A 72 -7.65 -8.88 13.32
C GLY A 72 -6.83 -9.66 12.29
N LYS A 73 -7.45 -10.01 11.17
CA LYS A 73 -6.82 -10.82 10.12
C LYS A 73 -6.59 -10.06 8.81
N VAL A 74 -6.70 -8.73 8.83
CA VAL A 74 -6.41 -7.83 7.71
C VAL A 74 -5.19 -6.99 8.08
N GLU A 75 -4.20 -6.96 7.21
CA GLU A 75 -3.02 -6.11 7.33
C GLU A 75 -3.30 -4.71 6.76
N MET A 76 -2.94 -3.69 7.52
CA MET A 76 -2.94 -2.29 7.12
C MET A 76 -1.49 -1.89 6.89
N GLU A 77 -1.14 -1.58 5.66
CA GLU A 77 0.21 -1.22 5.25
C GLU A 77 0.25 0.25 4.85
N LEU A 78 1.08 1.04 5.52
CA LEU A 78 1.38 2.42 5.13
C LEU A 78 2.71 2.44 4.38
N ILE A 79 2.70 3.09 3.21
CA ILE A 79 3.85 3.19 2.32
C ILE A 79 4.20 4.65 2.16
N GLN A 80 5.41 5.05 2.57
CA GLN A 80 5.94 6.39 2.34
C GLN A 80 7.11 6.31 1.37
N VAL A 81 7.08 7.13 0.32
CA VAL A 81 8.22 7.29 -0.58
C VAL A 81 9.16 8.33 -0.01
N ASN A 82 10.40 7.92 0.26
CA ASN A 82 11.46 8.80 0.75
C ASN A 82 12.27 9.39 -0.42
N GLY A 83 12.39 8.65 -1.53
CA GLY A 83 13.12 9.08 -2.72
C GLY A 83 13.19 8.03 -3.82
N GLY A 84 14.11 8.24 -4.76
CA GLY A 84 14.35 7.37 -5.91
C GLY A 84 13.63 7.81 -7.19
N ASP A 85 13.57 6.88 -8.14
CA ASP A 85 12.94 7.05 -9.45
C ASP A 85 11.41 7.11 -9.35
N ARG A 86 10.79 7.69 -10.37
CA ARG A 86 9.33 7.65 -10.56
C ARG A 86 8.82 6.21 -10.59
N ASN A 87 7.87 5.91 -9.73
CA ASN A 87 7.34 4.57 -9.50
C ASN A 87 5.81 4.57 -9.31
N ILE A 88 5.23 3.42 -8.97
CA ILE A 88 3.78 3.28 -8.78
C ILE A 88 3.26 4.13 -7.61
N TYR A 89 4.03 4.27 -6.53
CA TYR A 89 3.63 5.02 -5.33
C TYR A 89 3.66 6.52 -5.58
N THR A 90 4.70 7.03 -6.27
CA THR A 90 4.74 8.44 -6.68
C THR A 90 3.59 8.79 -7.61
N ASP A 91 3.22 7.90 -8.54
CA ASP A 91 2.07 8.08 -9.44
C ASP A 91 0.73 8.14 -8.69
N ILE A 92 0.62 7.50 -7.53
CA ILE A 92 -0.58 7.58 -6.66
C ILE A 92 -0.66 8.94 -5.96
N LEU A 93 0.48 9.48 -5.52
CA LEU A 93 0.53 10.76 -4.78
C LEU A 93 0.33 12.00 -5.65
N GLU A 94 0.52 11.89 -6.96
CA GLU A 94 0.34 12.99 -7.93
C GLU A 94 -1.09 13.13 -8.46
N LYS A 95 -1.99 12.21 -8.13
CA LYS A 95 -3.41 12.28 -8.50
C LYS A 95 -4.24 13.02 -7.46
#